data_AF-A0AAD4F9Q4-F1
#
_entry.id   AF-A0AAD4F9Q4-F1
#
_cell.length_a   1.000
_cell.length_b   1.000
_cell.length_c   1.000
_cell.angle_alpha   90.00
_cell.angle_beta   90.00
_cell.angle_gamma   90.00
#
_symmetry.space_group_name_H-M   'P 1'
#
loop_
_entity.id
_entity.type
_entity.pdbx_description
1 polymer ?
#
loop_
_entity_poly.entity_id
_entity_poly.type
_entity_poly.pdbx_seq_one_letter_code
_entity_poly.pdbx_strand_id
1 'polypeptide(L)'
;MDASGLSFNDARTPSNGWGKLDLVKRLNTHHRENQNIHFTKVLSTYACDIEDMINTTSDRTRLWEQAPASAWTIYSFHCSLRSAEQLDRFIVDIEDDGSSSGVFSYSIRLHNDSPNRDKPLPIFIHAIRHHWDVQIVTSHVKADEIEIAYGPFARSLLLSLGVSHRKSDAPELKFGVHSNFDAVEVNDVRVLTKWRHLSLDRRSALEITEVQQLHMEPYAEGMFSESWENPWEGKLARPLSARETKENRDKGDVPLWYEAAVVSLELEALCQQNSLLGIGEKADWDAEDLKGRGLFSTLYGPALQMVTKMDHVGRRDDNRLSAEYGPLLRRANDPPRHVPGFLAAQVQGQAQSRALVACTFVHAYLSIAVMV
;
A
#
# COMPACT_ATOMS: atom_id res chain seq x y z
N MET A 1 13.74 -19.51 2.64
CA MET A 1 13.35 -18.09 2.75
C MET A 1 11.97 -17.98 2.17
N ASP A 2 11.03 -17.47 2.95
CA ASP A 2 9.62 -17.35 2.58
C ASP A 2 9.42 -16.05 1.78
N ALA A 3 8.69 -16.15 0.66
CA ALA A 3 8.31 -15.02 -0.18
C ALA A 3 7.13 -14.20 0.40
N SER A 4 6.50 -14.68 1.48
CA SER A 4 5.30 -14.07 2.08
C SER A 4 5.54 -12.70 2.73
N GLY A 5 6.74 -12.45 3.28
CA GLY A 5 7.06 -11.21 3.98
C GLY A 5 6.20 -10.95 5.23
N LEU A 6 5.75 -11.98 5.97
CA LEU A 6 4.89 -11.81 7.15
C LEU A 6 5.68 -11.96 8.48
N SER A 7 5.22 -11.31 9.56
CA SER A 7 5.88 -11.31 10.89
C SER A 7 5.85 -12.68 11.60
N PHE A 8 6.82 -12.96 12.51
CA PHE A 8 7.07 -14.30 13.08
C PHE A 8 6.93 -14.41 14.61
N ASN A 9 6.49 -13.35 15.31
CA ASN A 9 6.55 -13.32 16.78
C ASN A 9 5.27 -13.90 17.42
N ASP A 10 5.43 -14.91 18.28
CA ASP A 10 4.34 -15.45 19.08
C ASP A 10 4.21 -14.78 20.47
N ALA A 11 3.21 -15.17 21.27
CA ALA A 11 2.95 -14.58 22.59
C ALA A 11 4.04 -14.86 23.66
N ARG A 12 4.97 -15.77 23.39
CA ARG A 12 6.08 -16.16 24.29
C ARG A 12 7.44 -15.72 23.76
N THR A 13 7.50 -15.31 22.49
CA THR A 13 8.69 -14.76 21.84
C THR A 13 9.08 -13.53 22.63
N PRO A 14 10.17 -13.58 23.39
CA PRO A 14 10.54 -12.45 24.19
C PRO A 14 10.93 -11.33 23.24
N SER A 15 10.49 -10.10 23.54
CA SER A 15 10.89 -8.90 22.79
C SER A 15 12.33 -8.49 23.08
N ASN A 16 13.17 -9.44 23.52
CA ASN A 16 14.60 -9.29 23.68
C ASN A 16 15.26 -9.31 22.29
N GLY A 17 14.83 -8.38 21.44
CA GLY A 17 15.69 -7.42 20.77
C GLY A 17 17.00 -7.96 20.28
N TRP A 18 17.19 -7.92 18.96
CA TRP A 18 18.46 -8.18 18.32
C TRP A 18 19.62 -7.58 19.10
N GLY A 19 20.60 -8.41 19.48
CA GLY A 19 21.83 -7.94 20.10
C GLY A 19 22.44 -6.87 19.19
N LYS A 20 22.59 -5.64 19.71
CA LYS A 20 22.99 -4.47 18.89
C LYS A 20 24.23 -4.75 18.03
N LEU A 21 25.22 -5.46 18.58
CA LEU A 21 26.45 -5.83 17.88
C LEU A 21 26.19 -6.83 16.75
N ASP A 22 25.32 -7.81 16.97
CA ASP A 22 24.95 -8.81 15.97
C ASP A 22 24.12 -8.21 14.84
N LEU A 23 23.18 -7.32 15.18
CA LEU A 23 22.40 -6.55 14.22
C LEU A 23 23.30 -5.71 13.31
N VAL A 24 24.18 -4.89 13.90
CA VAL A 24 25.12 -4.04 13.16
C VAL A 24 26.06 -4.89 12.32
N LYS A 25 26.55 -6.02 12.84
CA LYS A 25 27.40 -6.95 12.10
C LYS A 25 26.67 -7.49 10.88
N ARG A 26 25.44 -8.01 11.02
CA ARG A 26 24.64 -8.55 9.92
C ARG A 26 24.32 -7.49 8.86
N LEU A 27 23.93 -6.29 9.29
CA LEU A 27 23.68 -5.15 8.40
C LEU A 27 24.94 -4.75 7.61
N ASN A 28 26.12 -4.77 8.25
CA ASN A 28 27.38 -4.39 7.60
C ASN A 28 27.98 -5.50 6.70
N THR A 29 27.80 -6.77 7.03
CA THR A 29 28.40 -7.89 6.27
C THR A 29 27.51 -8.41 5.15
N HIS A 30 26.19 -8.33 5.28
CA HIS A 30 25.25 -8.95 4.34
C HIS A 30 24.39 -7.96 3.56
N HIS A 31 24.63 -6.65 3.65
CA HIS A 31 23.85 -5.68 2.84
C HIS A 31 24.00 -5.88 1.33
N ARG A 32 25.08 -6.55 0.89
CA ARG A 32 25.37 -6.82 -0.52
C ARG A 32 24.95 -8.22 -0.99
N GLU A 33 24.61 -9.13 -0.08
CA GLU A 33 24.22 -10.51 -0.39
C GLU A 33 22.79 -10.75 0.10
N ASN A 34 21.90 -10.80 -0.88
CA ASN A 34 20.48 -10.53 -0.83
C ASN A 34 19.62 -11.62 -0.15
N GLN A 35 20.06 -12.21 0.98
CA GLN A 35 19.46 -13.46 1.45
C GLN A 35 18.90 -13.47 2.88
N ASN A 36 19.23 -12.56 3.81
CA ASN A 36 18.81 -12.80 5.20
C ASN A 36 17.92 -11.73 5.86
N ILE A 37 17.79 -10.51 5.36
CA ILE A 37 17.00 -9.47 6.05
C ILE A 37 16.06 -8.79 5.06
N HIS A 38 14.75 -8.87 5.30
CA HIS A 38 13.73 -8.23 4.48
C HIS A 38 12.82 -7.34 5.33
N PHE A 39 12.47 -6.17 4.80
CA PHE A 39 11.44 -5.32 5.36
C PHE A 39 10.12 -5.62 4.68
N THR A 40 9.05 -5.72 5.46
CA THR A 40 7.70 -5.87 4.95
C THR A 40 6.87 -4.64 5.26
N LYS A 41 5.82 -4.42 4.46
CA LYS A 41 4.76 -3.47 4.77
C LYS A 41 3.55 -4.13 5.42
N VAL A 42 3.53 -5.47 5.41
CA VAL A 42 2.40 -6.23 5.91
C VAL A 42 2.43 -6.25 7.43
N LEU A 43 1.46 -5.59 8.04
CA LEU A 43 1.32 -5.51 9.50
C LEU A 43 0.56 -6.67 10.08
N SER A 44 -0.58 -6.96 9.45
CA SER A 44 -1.49 -7.99 9.91
C SER A 44 -2.42 -8.42 8.79
N THR A 45 -2.96 -9.63 8.88
CA THR A 45 -4.12 -10.06 8.07
C THR A 45 -5.44 -9.93 8.83
N TYR A 46 -5.42 -9.33 10.03
CA TYR A 46 -6.57 -9.22 10.92
C TYR A 46 -6.95 -7.76 11.21
N ALA A 47 -8.19 -7.39 10.88
CA ALA A 47 -8.73 -6.05 11.12
C ALA A 47 -8.71 -5.63 12.61
N CYS A 48 -8.82 -6.59 13.55
CA CYS A 48 -8.77 -6.26 14.98
C CYS A 48 -7.42 -5.65 15.41
N ASP A 49 -6.32 -6.04 14.77
CA ASP A 49 -5.01 -5.47 15.09
C ASP A 49 -4.93 -4.00 14.63
N ILE A 50 -5.66 -3.65 13.57
CA ILE A 50 -5.79 -2.29 13.06
C ILE A 50 -6.69 -1.45 13.97
N GLU A 51 -7.79 -2.02 14.47
CA GLU A 51 -8.61 -1.35 15.49
C GLU A 51 -7.78 -1.03 16.73
N ASP A 52 -6.94 -1.96 17.20
CA ASP A 52 -6.04 -1.74 18.33
C ASP A 52 -5.01 -0.62 18.01
N MET A 53 -4.47 -0.58 16.78
CA MET A 53 -3.57 0.49 16.33
C MET A 53 -4.25 1.87 16.36
N ILE A 54 -5.45 2.01 15.80
CA ILE A 54 -6.22 3.27 15.80
C ILE A 54 -6.48 3.72 17.24
N ASN A 55 -6.76 2.78 18.14
CA ASN A 55 -7.03 3.05 19.55
C ASN A 55 -5.77 3.18 20.42
N THR A 56 -4.58 3.22 19.83
CA THR A 56 -3.32 3.37 20.57
C THR A 56 -3.31 4.64 21.42
N THR A 57 -2.85 4.51 22.66
CA THR A 57 -2.70 5.62 23.60
C THR A 57 -1.25 5.82 24.02
N SER A 58 -0.85 7.10 24.17
CA SER A 58 0.37 7.53 24.84
C SER A 58 0.00 8.44 26.00
N ASP A 59 0.56 8.20 27.19
CA ASP A 59 0.24 8.96 28.40
C ASP A 59 -1.27 9.11 28.68
N ARG A 60 -2.01 8.01 28.49
CA ARG A 60 -3.48 7.91 28.64
C ARG A 60 -4.30 8.75 27.65
N THR A 61 -3.65 9.35 26.66
CA THR A 61 -4.27 10.12 25.60
C THR A 61 -4.15 9.36 24.29
N ARG A 62 -5.21 9.37 23.46
CA ARG A 62 -5.15 8.73 22.14
C ARG A 62 -4.17 9.46 21.24
N LEU A 63 -3.52 8.72 20.34
CA LEU A 63 -2.68 9.33 19.31
C LEU A 63 -3.51 9.85 18.13
N TRP A 64 -4.58 9.13 17.80
CA TRP A 64 -5.38 9.33 16.60
C TRP A 64 -6.85 9.61 16.92
N GLU A 65 -7.50 10.39 16.07
CA GLU A 65 -8.96 10.52 16.02
C GLU A 65 -9.55 9.16 15.60
N GLN A 66 -10.59 8.72 16.31
CA GLN A 66 -11.16 7.38 16.12
C GLN A 66 -11.92 7.24 14.80
N ALA A 67 -12.66 8.29 14.40
CA ALA A 67 -13.31 8.32 13.11
C ALA A 67 -12.28 8.74 12.03
N PRO A 68 -12.27 8.10 10.85
CA PRO A 68 -11.43 8.57 9.77
C PRO A 68 -11.94 9.92 9.26
N ALA A 69 -11.03 10.83 8.97
CA ALA A 69 -11.34 12.11 8.33
C ALA A 69 -11.66 11.94 6.84
N SER A 70 -11.09 10.92 6.20
CA SER A 70 -11.38 10.54 4.82
C SER A 70 -11.21 9.04 4.61
N ALA A 71 -11.90 8.53 3.60
CA ALA A 71 -11.76 7.17 3.10
C ALA A 71 -11.87 7.17 1.57
N TRP A 72 -11.03 6.41 0.90
CA TRP A 72 -10.99 6.35 -0.56
C TRP A 72 -10.46 4.98 -1.01
N THR A 73 -10.64 4.65 -2.28
CA THR A 73 -10.21 3.38 -2.85
C THR A 73 -9.28 3.61 -4.04
N ILE A 74 -8.21 2.83 -4.12
CA ILE A 74 -7.29 2.83 -5.26
C ILE A 74 -7.32 1.44 -5.92
N TYR A 75 -7.62 1.40 -7.22
CA TYR A 75 -7.44 0.24 -8.06
C TYR A 75 -6.03 0.30 -8.66
N SER A 76 -5.13 -0.52 -8.12
CA SER A 76 -3.70 -0.50 -8.43
C SER A 76 -3.35 -1.62 -9.41
N PHE A 77 -2.91 -1.24 -10.61
CA PHE A 77 -2.54 -2.14 -11.69
C PHE A 77 -1.02 -2.20 -11.81
N HIS A 78 -0.45 -3.36 -11.52
CA HIS A 78 0.98 -3.59 -11.60
C HIS A 78 1.35 -4.08 -13.00
N CYS A 79 2.10 -3.26 -13.72
CA CYS A 79 2.37 -3.45 -15.13
C CYS A 79 3.85 -3.66 -15.40
N SER A 80 4.15 -4.34 -16.50
CA SER A 80 5.51 -4.42 -17.06
C SER A 80 5.48 -4.13 -18.55
N LEU A 81 6.40 -3.28 -19.00
CA LEU A 81 6.66 -3.03 -20.40
C LEU A 81 7.81 -3.93 -20.86
N ARG A 82 7.54 -4.79 -21.84
CA ARG A 82 8.57 -5.58 -22.53
C ARG A 82 9.27 -4.70 -23.55
N SER A 83 10.52 -4.30 -23.26
CA SER A 83 11.42 -3.72 -24.27
C SER A 83 12.50 -4.72 -24.67
N ALA A 84 13.19 -4.44 -25.79
CA ALA A 84 14.25 -5.31 -26.33
C ALA A 84 15.46 -5.48 -25.39
N GLU A 85 15.68 -4.54 -24.47
CA GLU A 85 16.88 -4.50 -23.62
C GLU A 85 16.58 -4.54 -22.11
N GLN A 86 15.36 -4.19 -21.69
CA GLN A 86 14.99 -4.10 -20.27
C GLN A 86 13.48 -4.33 -20.02
N LEU A 87 13.15 -4.93 -18.88
CA LEU A 87 11.78 -5.02 -18.37
C LEU A 87 11.51 -3.87 -17.41
N ASP A 88 10.76 -2.87 -17.87
CA ASP A 88 10.40 -1.73 -17.03
C ASP A 88 9.07 -1.99 -16.33
N ARG A 89 9.08 -1.93 -14.99
CA ARG A 89 7.88 -2.13 -14.16
C ARG A 89 7.34 -0.80 -13.67
N PHE A 90 6.04 -0.63 -13.83
CA PHE A 90 5.31 0.56 -13.40
C PHE A 90 3.95 0.17 -12.83
N ILE A 91 3.33 1.09 -12.09
CA ILE A 91 2.04 0.89 -11.45
C ILE A 91 1.14 2.02 -11.91
N VAL A 92 -0.06 1.67 -12.36
CA VAL A 92 -1.15 2.62 -12.63
C VAL A 92 -2.13 2.53 -11.46
N ASP A 93 -2.24 3.60 -10.69
CA ASP A 93 -3.18 3.71 -9.58
C ASP A 93 -4.39 4.52 -10.06
N ILE A 94 -5.57 3.92 -10.10
CA ILE A 94 -6.83 4.60 -10.40
C ILE A 94 -7.56 4.86 -9.09
N GLU A 95 -7.75 6.13 -8.74
CA GLU A 95 -8.34 6.55 -7.48
C GLU A 95 -9.83 6.86 -7.63
N ASP A 96 -10.61 6.28 -6.73
CA ASP A 96 -11.98 6.62 -6.39
C ASP A 96 -11.97 7.37 -5.05
N ASP A 97 -12.21 8.67 -5.10
CA ASP A 97 -12.18 9.56 -3.93
C ASP A 97 -13.34 9.33 -2.95
N GLY A 98 -14.23 8.37 -3.24
CA GLY A 98 -15.40 8.05 -2.43
C GLY A 98 -16.51 9.09 -2.54
N SER A 99 -16.36 10.09 -3.39
CA SER A 99 -17.40 11.09 -3.64
C SER A 99 -18.48 10.54 -4.56
N SER A 100 -19.72 11.04 -4.40
CA SER A 100 -20.83 10.70 -5.28
C SER A 100 -20.65 11.18 -6.73
N SER A 101 -19.52 11.81 -7.08
CA SER A 101 -19.23 12.34 -8.40
C SER A 101 -19.00 11.23 -9.43
N GLY A 102 -18.56 10.04 -8.98
CA GLY A 102 -18.19 8.93 -9.87
C GLY A 102 -17.01 9.27 -10.79
N VAL A 103 -16.20 10.27 -10.44
CA VAL A 103 -15.04 10.69 -11.22
C VAL A 103 -13.81 10.00 -10.68
N PHE A 104 -13.24 9.11 -11.49
CA PHE A 104 -11.94 8.52 -11.20
C PHE A 104 -10.81 9.47 -11.63
N SER A 105 -9.73 9.47 -10.85
CA SER A 105 -8.44 10.04 -11.26
C SER A 105 -7.40 8.93 -11.40
N TYR A 106 -6.26 9.20 -12.03
CA TYR A 106 -5.17 8.23 -12.09
C TYR A 106 -3.83 8.87 -11.75
N SER A 107 -2.92 8.04 -11.25
CA SER A 107 -1.51 8.37 -11.09
C SER A 107 -0.65 7.20 -11.53
N ILE A 108 0.60 7.50 -11.89
CA ILE A 108 1.56 6.49 -12.36
C ILE A 108 2.80 6.57 -11.50
N ARG A 109 3.26 5.42 -11.01
CA ARG A 109 4.48 5.31 -10.20
C ARG A 109 5.37 4.21 -10.75
N LEU A 110 6.68 4.43 -10.74
CA LEU A 110 7.64 3.37 -11.10
C LEU A 110 7.74 2.35 -9.97
N HIS A 111 7.98 1.08 -10.33
CA HIS A 111 8.28 0.06 -9.34
C HIS A 111 9.57 0.38 -8.58
N ASN A 112 9.65 0.01 -7.30
CA ASN A 112 10.79 0.32 -6.44
C ASN A 112 12.14 -0.25 -6.95
N ASP A 113 12.08 -1.31 -7.75
CA ASP A 113 13.25 -1.99 -8.34
C ASP A 113 13.67 -1.39 -9.69
N SER A 114 12.92 -0.39 -10.20
CA SER A 114 13.35 0.34 -11.39
C SER A 114 14.70 1.02 -11.09
N PRO A 115 15.69 0.94 -11.98
CA PRO A 115 17.05 1.47 -11.77
C PRO A 115 17.11 3.01 -11.81
N ASN A 116 16.13 3.68 -11.20
CA ASN A 116 16.05 5.11 -11.11
C ASN A 116 17.05 5.61 -10.06
N ARG A 117 18.22 6.05 -10.56
CA ARG A 117 19.37 6.52 -9.78
C ARG A 117 19.08 7.77 -8.94
N ASP A 118 17.97 8.46 -9.21
CA ASP A 118 17.63 9.74 -8.58
C ASP A 118 16.70 9.57 -7.36
N LYS A 119 16.31 8.35 -6.97
CA LYS A 119 15.45 8.13 -5.81
C LYS A 119 16.24 8.20 -4.49
N PRO A 120 15.82 9.01 -3.51
CA PRO A 120 16.41 8.98 -2.17
C PRO A 120 16.31 7.58 -1.58
N LEU A 121 17.42 7.08 -1.03
CA LEU A 121 17.42 5.80 -0.33
C LEU A 121 16.52 5.91 0.92
N PRO A 122 15.72 4.86 1.21
CA PRO A 122 14.93 4.84 2.43
C PRO A 122 15.84 4.86 3.66
N ILE A 123 15.37 5.51 4.73
CA ILE A 123 16.01 5.49 6.04
C ILE A 123 15.31 4.40 6.87
N PHE A 124 16.09 3.49 7.43
CA PHE A 124 15.58 2.46 8.33
C PHE A 124 15.95 2.78 9.77
N ILE A 125 14.97 2.72 10.67
CA ILE A 125 15.12 2.94 12.10
C ILE A 125 14.76 1.63 12.80
N HIS A 126 15.79 0.97 13.34
CA HIS A 126 15.61 -0.29 14.06
C HIS A 126 15.24 -0.05 15.52
N ALA A 127 14.07 -0.54 15.93
CA ALA A 127 13.60 -0.45 17.30
C ALA A 127 14.00 -1.71 18.07
N ILE A 128 15.27 -1.79 18.46
CA ILE A 128 15.91 -2.96 19.08
C ILE A 128 15.25 -3.52 20.36
N ARG A 129 14.18 -2.93 20.87
CA ARG A 129 13.41 -3.41 22.05
C ARG A 129 11.96 -3.76 21.72
N HIS A 130 11.59 -3.66 20.46
CA HIS A 130 10.24 -3.84 19.94
C HIS A 130 10.27 -4.80 18.76
N HIS A 131 9.11 -5.35 18.43
CA HIS A 131 8.94 -6.32 17.33
C HIS A 131 8.90 -5.68 15.95
N TRP A 132 8.90 -4.35 15.90
CA TRP A 132 8.50 -3.58 14.75
C TRP A 132 9.48 -2.43 14.53
N ASP A 133 10.01 -2.31 13.32
CA ASP A 133 10.91 -1.23 12.90
C ASP A 133 10.18 -0.11 12.13
N VAL A 134 10.82 1.04 11.95
CA VAL A 134 10.26 2.13 11.12
C VAL A 134 11.10 2.29 9.86
N GLN A 135 10.43 2.38 8.72
CA GLN A 135 11.03 2.89 7.49
C GLN A 135 10.57 4.34 7.27
N ILE A 136 11.45 5.19 6.77
CA ILE A 136 11.09 6.51 6.24
C ILE A 136 11.46 6.48 4.77
N VAL A 137 10.48 6.79 3.93
CA VAL A 137 10.63 6.80 2.48
C VAL A 137 10.32 8.19 1.96
N THR A 138 11.06 8.59 0.94
CA THR A 138 10.75 9.79 0.17
C THR A 138 10.62 9.35 -1.27
N SER A 139 9.46 9.61 -1.89
CA SER A 139 9.26 9.35 -3.31
C SER A 139 9.42 10.64 -4.10
N HIS A 140 10.18 10.54 -5.18
CA HIS A 140 10.27 11.57 -6.20
C HIS A 140 9.98 10.90 -7.55
N VAL A 141 9.18 11.58 -8.36
CA VAL A 141 8.77 11.12 -9.68
C VAL A 141 8.88 12.31 -10.63
N LYS A 142 9.58 12.11 -11.75
CA LYS A 142 9.57 13.05 -12.87
C LYS A 142 8.25 12.87 -13.62
N ALA A 143 7.20 13.54 -13.13
CA ALA A 143 5.82 13.31 -13.56
C ALA A 143 5.65 13.42 -15.07
N ASP A 144 6.26 14.43 -15.70
CA ASP A 144 6.18 14.66 -17.15
C ASP A 144 6.78 13.49 -17.96
N GLU A 145 7.94 12.98 -17.57
CA GLU A 145 8.59 11.86 -18.25
C GLU A 145 7.74 10.58 -18.16
N ILE A 146 7.18 10.31 -16.97
CA ILE A 146 6.30 9.17 -16.75
C ILE A 146 5.00 9.32 -17.53
N GLU A 147 4.42 10.51 -17.54
CA GLU A 147 3.17 10.80 -18.22
C GLU A 147 3.32 10.66 -19.74
N ILE A 148 4.45 11.09 -20.30
CA ILE A 148 4.78 10.86 -21.72
C ILE A 148 4.92 9.36 -22.02
N ALA A 149 5.62 8.62 -21.17
CA ALA A 149 5.93 7.21 -21.41
C ALA A 149 4.73 6.27 -21.22
N TYR A 150 3.95 6.48 -20.16
CA TYR A 150 2.94 5.52 -19.69
C TYR A 150 1.52 6.11 -19.63
N GLY A 151 1.37 7.44 -19.73
CA GLY A 151 0.08 8.14 -19.68
C GLY A 151 -0.94 7.66 -20.72
N PRO A 152 -0.57 7.43 -22.00
CA PRO A 152 -1.50 6.88 -22.99
C PRO A 152 -2.11 5.53 -22.57
N PHE A 153 -1.29 4.64 -22.00
CA PHE A 153 -1.74 3.35 -21.50
C PHE A 153 -2.65 3.53 -20.27
N ALA A 154 -2.24 4.35 -19.29
CA ALA A 154 -3.03 4.61 -18.10
C ALA A 154 -4.43 5.17 -18.42
N ARG A 155 -4.53 6.09 -19.38
CA ARG A 155 -5.82 6.60 -19.88
C ARG A 155 -6.65 5.52 -20.57
N SER A 156 -6.02 4.68 -21.40
CA SER A 156 -6.71 3.57 -22.06
C SER A 156 -7.28 2.59 -21.03
N LEU A 157 -6.50 2.26 -20.01
CA LEU A 157 -6.91 1.40 -18.91
C LEU A 157 -8.11 2.00 -18.15
N LEU A 158 -8.01 3.28 -17.78
CA LEU A 158 -9.07 4.02 -17.10
C LEU A 158 -10.38 4.03 -17.90
N LEU A 159 -10.31 4.27 -19.21
CA LEU A 159 -11.49 4.29 -20.09
C LEU A 159 -12.17 2.92 -20.22
N SER A 160 -11.40 1.84 -20.11
CA SER A 160 -11.91 0.47 -20.20
C SER A 160 -12.42 -0.08 -18.87
N LEU A 161 -12.13 0.59 -17.75
CA LEU A 161 -12.39 0.09 -16.41
C LEU A 161 -13.89 0.15 -16.07
N GLY A 162 -14.47 -1.03 -15.81
CA GLY A 162 -15.76 -1.21 -15.19
C GLY A 162 -15.60 -1.79 -13.79
N VAL A 163 -16.08 -1.07 -12.78
CA VAL A 163 -16.11 -1.53 -11.39
C VAL A 163 -17.52 -1.99 -11.05
N SER A 164 -17.64 -3.16 -10.43
CA SER A 164 -18.92 -3.66 -9.93
C SER A 164 -18.78 -4.21 -8.51
N HIS A 165 -19.74 -3.86 -7.65
CA HIS A 165 -19.80 -4.36 -6.29
C HIS A 165 -20.86 -5.45 -6.18
N ARG A 166 -20.46 -6.67 -5.84
CA ARG A 166 -21.44 -7.69 -5.43
C ARG A 166 -21.92 -7.38 -4.01
N LYS A 167 -23.18 -7.71 -3.72
CA LYS A 167 -23.80 -7.50 -2.42
C LYS A 167 -23.04 -8.28 -1.35
N SER A 168 -22.06 -7.63 -0.68
CA SER A 168 -21.25 -8.11 0.47
C SER A 168 -19.78 -8.47 0.18
N ASP A 169 -19.31 -8.45 -1.07
CA ASP A 169 -17.92 -8.80 -1.39
C ASP A 169 -17.15 -7.62 -1.98
N ALA A 170 -15.83 -7.72 -1.89
CA ALA A 170 -14.89 -6.82 -2.54
C ALA A 170 -15.17 -6.63 -4.04
N PRO A 171 -14.73 -5.49 -4.62
CA PRO A 171 -15.12 -5.12 -5.98
C PRO A 171 -14.57 -6.11 -7.03
N GLU A 172 -15.39 -6.39 -8.04
CA GLU A 172 -14.98 -7.05 -9.28
C GLU A 172 -14.66 -5.99 -10.33
N LEU A 173 -13.49 -6.09 -10.95
CA LEU A 173 -13.01 -5.15 -11.96
C LEU A 173 -13.00 -5.83 -13.33
N LYS A 174 -13.59 -5.18 -14.31
CA LYS A 174 -13.52 -5.54 -15.73
C LYS A 174 -12.71 -4.47 -16.44
N PHE A 175 -11.70 -4.84 -17.19
CA PHE A 175 -10.89 -3.87 -17.94
C PHE A 175 -10.33 -4.52 -19.20
N GLY A 176 -9.80 -3.70 -20.11
CA GLY A 176 -9.21 -4.20 -21.34
C GLY A 176 -7.81 -3.63 -21.59
N VAL A 177 -6.98 -4.44 -22.24
CA VAL A 177 -5.70 -3.99 -22.82
C VAL A 177 -5.89 -3.90 -24.32
N HIS A 178 -5.72 -2.71 -24.89
CA HIS A 178 -5.82 -2.50 -26.33
C HIS A 178 -4.52 -2.95 -27.03
N SER A 179 -4.62 -3.54 -28.21
CA SER A 179 -3.50 -4.08 -29.01
C SER A 179 -2.37 -3.08 -29.32
N ASN A 180 -2.68 -1.79 -29.48
CA ASN A 180 -1.68 -0.71 -29.48
C ASN A 180 -0.68 -0.74 -28.30
N PHE A 181 -0.98 -1.48 -27.22
CA PHE A 181 -0.15 -1.68 -26.05
C PHE A 181 0.27 -3.14 -25.84
N ASP A 182 0.37 -3.97 -26.88
CA ASP A 182 0.75 -5.40 -26.80
C ASP A 182 2.08 -5.67 -26.06
N ALA A 183 2.97 -4.67 -26.00
CA ALA A 183 4.21 -4.75 -25.24
C ALA A 183 4.01 -4.62 -23.71
N VAL A 184 2.86 -4.14 -23.26
CA VAL A 184 2.51 -3.94 -21.85
C VAL A 184 1.72 -5.14 -21.33
N GLU A 185 2.17 -5.70 -20.22
CA GLU A 185 1.47 -6.77 -19.51
C GLU A 185 1.02 -6.26 -18.14
N VAL A 186 -0.27 -6.44 -17.83
CA VAL A 186 -0.81 -6.27 -16.48
C VAL A 186 -0.59 -7.58 -15.74
N ASN A 187 0.31 -7.56 -14.75
CA ASN A 187 0.75 -8.74 -14.00
C ASN A 187 -0.10 -9.00 -12.75
N ASP A 188 -0.47 -7.93 -12.04
CA ASP A 188 -1.24 -8.01 -10.81
C ASP A 188 -2.22 -6.84 -10.71
N VAL A 189 -3.32 -7.08 -10.00
CA VAL A 189 -4.32 -6.06 -9.71
C VAL A 189 -4.65 -6.12 -8.23
N ARG A 190 -4.61 -4.96 -7.58
CA ARG A 190 -4.91 -4.80 -6.16
C ARG A 190 -5.96 -3.74 -5.94
N VAL A 191 -6.79 -3.97 -4.94
CA VAL A 191 -7.72 -2.96 -4.40
C VAL A 191 -7.11 -2.47 -3.10
N LEU A 192 -6.86 -1.17 -3.00
CA LEU A 192 -6.32 -0.53 -1.81
C LEU A 192 -7.42 0.33 -1.21
N THR A 193 -8.05 -0.11 -0.14
CA THR A 193 -9.00 0.71 0.61
C THR A 193 -8.24 1.45 1.70
N LYS A 194 -8.32 2.78 1.67
CA LYS A 194 -7.54 3.65 2.54
C LYS A 194 -8.42 4.43 3.50
N TRP A 195 -7.94 4.59 4.73
CA TRP A 195 -8.54 5.43 5.76
C TRP A 195 -7.49 6.32 6.39
N ARG A 196 -7.82 7.61 6.53
CA ARG A 196 -6.94 8.60 7.15
C ARG A 196 -7.48 9.04 8.49
N HIS A 197 -6.76 8.73 9.56
CA HIS A 197 -7.06 9.14 10.93
C HIS A 197 -6.13 10.28 11.35
N LEU A 198 -6.69 11.44 11.66
CA LEU A 198 -5.88 12.59 12.05
C LEU A 198 -5.27 12.36 13.44
N SER A 199 -4.07 12.86 13.65
CA SER A 199 -3.54 13.04 15.01
C SER A 199 -4.38 14.07 15.77
N LEU A 200 -4.40 14.00 17.10
CA LEU A 200 -5.17 14.96 17.92
C LEU A 200 -4.69 16.41 17.76
N ASP A 201 -3.41 16.63 17.50
CA ASP A 201 -2.85 17.96 17.22
C ASP A 201 -3.02 18.37 15.75
N ARG A 202 -3.54 17.48 14.91
CA ARG A 202 -3.76 17.65 13.47
C ARG A 202 -2.52 18.06 12.70
N ARG A 203 -1.34 17.64 13.15
CA ARG A 203 -0.07 17.86 12.43
C ARG A 203 0.31 16.66 11.57
N SER A 204 -0.16 15.49 11.96
CA SER A 204 0.11 14.21 11.30
C SER A 204 -1.18 13.43 11.07
N ALA A 205 -1.13 12.39 10.25
CA ALA A 205 -2.21 11.43 10.13
C ALA A 205 -1.67 10.00 10.03
N LEU A 206 -2.42 9.07 10.61
CA LEU A 206 -2.26 7.64 10.40
C LEU A 206 -3.10 7.25 9.19
N GLU A 207 -2.44 6.76 8.15
CA GLU A 207 -3.09 6.15 7.00
C GLU A 207 -3.06 4.63 7.15
N ILE A 208 -4.23 4.02 7.18
CA ILE A 208 -4.38 2.57 7.11
C ILE A 208 -4.72 2.22 5.67
N THR A 209 -4.08 1.19 5.13
CA THR A 209 -4.42 0.63 3.83
C THR A 209 -4.78 -0.84 4.00
N GLU A 210 -6.02 -1.21 3.74
CA GLU A 210 -6.38 -2.60 3.44
C GLU A 210 -6.00 -2.88 2.00
N VAL A 211 -5.11 -3.84 1.81
CA VAL A 211 -4.68 -4.28 0.49
C VAL A 211 -5.33 -5.62 0.21
N GLN A 212 -6.02 -5.70 -0.92
CA GLN A 212 -6.59 -6.93 -1.41
C GLN A 212 -6.05 -7.26 -2.80
N GLN A 213 -5.36 -8.39 -2.90
CA GLN A 213 -4.90 -8.95 -4.16
C GLN A 213 -6.08 -9.63 -4.87
N LEU A 214 -6.29 -9.27 -6.14
CA LEU A 214 -7.30 -9.90 -6.98
C LEU A 214 -6.69 -10.99 -7.85
N HIS A 215 -7.50 -12.00 -8.14
CA HIS A 215 -7.21 -13.00 -9.14
C HIS A 215 -7.68 -12.50 -10.51
N MET A 216 -6.79 -12.53 -11.51
CA MET A 216 -7.11 -12.15 -12.88
C MET A 216 -7.37 -13.37 -13.75
N GLU A 217 -8.43 -13.29 -14.55
CA GLU A 217 -8.77 -14.28 -15.57
C GLU A 217 -9.19 -13.59 -16.88
N PRO A 218 -9.06 -14.25 -18.05
CA PRO A 218 -9.55 -13.73 -19.32
C PRO A 218 -11.06 -13.45 -19.27
N TYR A 219 -11.49 -12.40 -19.95
CA TYR A 219 -12.91 -11.99 -20.00
C TYR A 219 -13.34 -11.63 -21.42
N ALA A 220 -14.37 -12.30 -21.92
CA ALA A 220 -14.80 -12.21 -23.32
C ALA A 220 -16.30 -11.89 -23.47
N GLU A 221 -16.77 -10.81 -22.85
CA GLU A 221 -18.17 -10.34 -23.01
C GLU A 221 -18.25 -8.85 -23.37
N GLY A 222 -19.35 -8.46 -24.03
CA GLY A 222 -19.63 -7.07 -24.38
C GLY A 222 -18.57 -6.49 -25.33
N MET A 223 -18.01 -5.34 -24.97
CA MET A 223 -16.95 -4.68 -25.74
C MET A 223 -15.64 -5.50 -25.82
N PHE A 224 -15.50 -6.54 -25.00
CA PHE A 224 -14.33 -7.43 -24.98
C PHE A 224 -14.62 -8.80 -25.62
N SER A 225 -15.75 -8.95 -26.32
CA SER A 225 -16.10 -10.22 -26.98
C SER A 225 -15.04 -10.61 -28.02
N GLU A 226 -14.71 -11.89 -28.08
CA GLU A 226 -13.73 -12.43 -29.03
C GLU A 226 -14.25 -12.27 -30.45
N SER A 227 -13.66 -11.33 -31.19
CA SER A 227 -13.83 -11.18 -32.62
C SER A 227 -12.49 -10.80 -33.24
N TRP A 228 -12.26 -11.21 -34.48
CA TRP A 228 -11.00 -10.92 -35.18
C TRP A 228 -10.79 -9.42 -35.43
N GLU A 229 -11.85 -8.61 -35.33
CA GLU A 229 -11.80 -7.15 -35.43
C GLU A 229 -11.65 -6.46 -34.07
N ASN A 230 -11.80 -7.18 -32.94
CA ASN A 230 -11.73 -6.56 -31.62
C ASN A 230 -10.27 -6.37 -31.19
N PRO A 231 -9.78 -5.13 -31.07
CA PRO A 231 -8.40 -4.89 -30.67
C PRO A 231 -8.20 -5.02 -29.15
N TRP A 232 -9.23 -5.36 -28.37
CA TRP A 232 -9.19 -5.39 -26.91
C TRP A 232 -9.07 -6.82 -26.37
N GLU A 233 -8.07 -7.03 -25.52
CA GLU A 233 -7.98 -8.19 -24.64
C GLU A 233 -8.68 -7.87 -23.31
N GLY A 234 -9.85 -8.46 -23.07
CA GLY A 234 -10.60 -8.27 -21.82
C GLY A 234 -10.06 -9.11 -20.67
N LYS A 235 -10.06 -8.52 -19.47
CA LYS A 235 -9.67 -9.15 -18.21
C LYS A 235 -10.72 -8.91 -17.13
N LEU A 236 -10.95 -9.93 -16.32
CA LEU A 236 -11.75 -9.87 -15.10
C LEU A 236 -10.83 -10.08 -13.90
N ALA A 237 -10.78 -9.11 -13.00
CA ALA A 237 -10.10 -9.23 -11.72
C ALA A 237 -11.14 -9.34 -10.60
N ARG A 238 -11.08 -10.39 -9.80
CA ARG A 238 -12.02 -10.63 -8.70
C ARG A 238 -11.34 -11.18 -7.46
N PRO A 239 -11.95 -11.02 -6.27
CA PRO A 239 -11.45 -11.65 -5.06
C PRO A 239 -11.37 -13.17 -5.21
N LEU A 240 -10.36 -13.78 -4.59
CA LEU A 240 -10.27 -15.23 -4.49
C LEU A 240 -11.46 -15.79 -3.71
N SER A 241 -11.94 -16.97 -4.09
CA SER A 241 -12.97 -17.66 -3.32
C SER A 241 -12.46 -18.04 -1.93
N ALA A 242 -13.38 -18.29 -0.99
CA ALA A 242 -13.01 -18.74 0.36
C ALA A 242 -12.14 -20.02 0.36
N ARG A 243 -12.34 -20.89 -0.63
CA ARG A 243 -11.52 -22.10 -0.80
C ARG A 243 -10.10 -21.75 -1.26
N GLU A 244 -9.97 -20.95 -2.32
CA GLU A 244 -8.67 -20.54 -2.85
C GLU A 244 -7.89 -19.72 -1.83
N THR A 245 -8.57 -18.82 -1.09
CA THR A 245 -7.98 -18.06 0.01
C THR A 245 -7.38 -18.97 1.07
N LYS A 246 -8.09 -20.04 1.44
CA LYS A 246 -7.58 -21.04 2.39
C LYS A 246 -6.37 -21.78 1.81
N GLU A 247 -6.46 -22.26 0.57
CA GLU A 247 -5.37 -22.98 -0.09
C GLU A 247 -4.11 -22.13 -0.31
N ASN A 248 -4.26 -20.82 -0.55
CA ASN A 248 -3.15 -19.87 -0.69
C ASN A 248 -2.56 -19.49 0.67
N ARG A 249 -3.40 -19.26 1.67
CA ARG A 249 -2.93 -19.04 3.05
C ARG A 249 -2.10 -20.22 3.56
N ASP A 250 -2.47 -21.43 3.16
CA ASP A 250 -1.73 -22.65 3.46
C ASP A 250 -0.31 -22.69 2.86
N LYS A 251 -0.05 -21.86 1.85
CA LYS A 251 1.23 -21.65 1.17
C LYS A 251 1.95 -20.36 1.59
N GLY A 252 1.40 -19.62 2.56
CA GLY A 252 1.92 -18.31 2.97
C GLY A 252 1.52 -17.14 2.05
N ASP A 253 0.63 -17.37 1.09
CA ASP A 253 0.11 -16.33 0.20
C ASP A 253 -1.21 -15.78 0.78
N VAL A 254 -1.18 -14.53 1.24
CA VAL A 254 -2.33 -13.88 1.89
C VAL A 254 -2.96 -12.86 0.94
N PRO A 255 -4.20 -13.09 0.49
CA PRO A 255 -4.81 -12.21 -0.52
C PRO A 255 -5.36 -10.92 0.05
N LEU A 256 -5.37 -10.79 1.39
CA LEU A 256 -5.79 -9.58 2.07
C LEU A 256 -4.87 -9.32 3.26
N TRP A 257 -4.38 -8.10 3.36
CA TRP A 257 -3.54 -7.67 4.47
C TRP A 257 -3.70 -6.17 4.72
N TYR A 258 -3.14 -5.72 5.85
CA TYR A 258 -3.16 -4.32 6.24
C TYR A 258 -1.76 -3.74 6.30
N GLU A 259 -1.62 -2.52 5.79
CA GLU A 259 -0.44 -1.68 5.89
C GLU A 259 -0.80 -0.40 6.65
N ALA A 260 0.21 0.27 7.21
CA ALA A 260 0.03 1.61 7.76
C ALA A 260 1.13 2.57 7.32
N ALA A 261 0.82 3.86 7.38
CA ALA A 261 1.77 4.95 7.16
C ALA A 261 1.45 6.10 8.11
N VAL A 262 2.47 6.83 8.53
CA VAL A 262 2.29 8.10 9.25
C VAL A 262 2.72 9.21 8.31
N VAL A 263 1.80 10.09 7.98
CA VAL A 263 2.06 11.23 7.08
C VAL A 263 2.05 12.53 7.87
N SER A 264 2.90 13.46 7.48
CA SER A 264 2.89 14.83 8.00
C SER A 264 2.03 15.69 7.09
N LEU A 265 0.95 16.26 7.61
CA LEU A 265 -0.02 17.03 6.82
C LEU A 265 0.59 18.32 6.27
N GLU A 266 1.47 18.95 7.05
CA GLU A 266 2.16 20.16 6.63
C GLU A 266 3.21 19.87 5.54
N LEU A 267 3.95 18.76 5.66
CA LEU A 267 4.88 18.34 4.60
C LEU A 267 4.14 17.94 3.32
N GLU A 268 3.02 17.25 3.43
CA GLU A 268 2.17 16.89 2.30
C GLU A 268 1.71 18.16 1.56
N ALA A 269 1.19 19.16 2.28
CA ALA A 269 0.75 20.44 1.70
C ALA A 269 1.90 21.20 1.02
N LEU A 270 3.09 21.22 1.62
CA LEU A 270 4.28 21.83 1.01
C LEU A 270 4.71 21.09 -0.27
N CYS A 271 4.65 19.76 -0.28
CA CYS A 271 5.01 18.96 -1.45
C CYS A 271 3.99 19.12 -2.58
N GLN A 272 2.71 19.33 -2.27
CA GLN A 272 1.69 19.63 -3.27
C GLN A 272 1.98 20.91 -4.05
N GLN A 273 2.67 21.90 -3.45
CA GLN A 273 3.09 23.12 -4.16
C GLN A 273 3.99 22.80 -5.36
N ASN A 274 4.79 21.72 -5.28
CA ASN A 274 5.69 21.31 -6.35
C ASN A 274 4.95 20.95 -7.65
N SER A 275 3.68 20.58 -7.56
CA SER A 275 2.86 20.27 -8.73
C SER A 275 2.46 21.49 -9.56
N LEU A 276 2.56 22.67 -8.96
CA LEU A 276 2.18 23.94 -9.59
C LEU A 276 3.39 24.70 -10.13
N LEU A 277 4.60 24.20 -9.91
CA LEU A 277 5.83 24.86 -10.32
C LEU A 277 6.02 24.75 -11.83
N GLY A 278 6.24 25.90 -12.47
CA GLY A 278 6.65 26.00 -13.87
C GLY A 278 8.14 25.73 -14.08
N ILE A 279 8.55 25.71 -15.35
CA ILE A 279 9.95 25.54 -15.73
C ILE A 279 10.79 26.70 -15.16
N GLY A 280 11.80 26.38 -14.37
CA GLY A 280 12.71 27.36 -13.77
C GLY A 280 12.22 27.94 -12.44
N GLU A 281 11.03 27.55 -11.97
CA GLU A 281 10.55 27.89 -10.65
C GLU A 281 11.10 26.93 -9.60
N LYS A 282 11.09 27.38 -8.34
CA LYS A 282 11.49 26.56 -7.18
C LYS A 282 10.42 26.67 -6.11
N ALA A 283 10.32 25.65 -5.28
CA ALA A 283 9.45 25.69 -4.12
C ALA A 283 9.90 26.79 -3.13
N ASP A 284 8.95 27.31 -2.35
CA ASP A 284 9.20 28.30 -1.28
C ASP A 284 9.78 27.67 -0.01
N TRP A 285 10.24 26.43 -0.08
CA TRP A 285 10.81 25.69 1.03
C TRP A 285 12.07 24.93 0.60
N ASP A 286 13.03 24.84 1.51
CA ASP A 286 14.17 23.93 1.41
C ASP A 286 14.33 23.06 2.68
N ALA A 287 15.32 22.17 2.69
CA ALA A 287 15.53 21.26 3.81
C ALA A 287 15.83 21.96 5.15
N GLU A 288 16.51 23.11 5.14
CA GLU A 288 16.80 23.86 6.36
C GLU A 288 15.55 24.60 6.84
N ASP A 289 14.69 25.08 5.94
CA ASP A 289 13.36 25.61 6.30
C ASP A 289 12.50 24.54 6.98
N LEU A 290 12.41 23.34 6.40
CA LEU A 290 11.63 22.23 6.96
C LEU A 290 12.14 21.84 8.35
N LYS A 291 13.47 21.86 8.53
CA LYS A 291 14.13 21.59 9.81
C LYS A 291 13.86 22.68 10.83
N GLY A 292 13.98 23.96 10.44
CA GLY A 292 13.69 25.12 11.29
C GLY A 292 12.25 25.16 11.78
N ARG A 293 11.31 24.70 10.96
CA ARG A 293 9.88 24.52 11.30
C ARG A 293 9.59 23.26 12.13
N GLY A 294 10.58 22.39 12.31
CA GLY A 294 10.44 21.14 13.06
C GLY A 294 9.51 20.13 12.38
N LEU A 295 9.43 20.11 11.05
CA LEU A 295 8.48 19.25 10.32
C LEU A 295 8.92 17.80 10.22
N PHE A 296 10.21 17.51 10.38
CA PHE A 296 10.67 16.13 10.39
C PHE A 296 10.15 15.37 11.61
N SER A 297 10.00 16.01 12.77
CA SER A 297 9.50 15.32 13.97
C SER A 297 8.01 14.98 13.89
N THR A 298 7.23 15.70 13.08
CA THR A 298 5.83 15.31 12.80
C THR A 298 5.76 14.07 11.91
N LEU A 299 6.80 13.81 11.11
CA LEU A 299 6.90 12.61 10.28
C LEU A 299 7.16 11.35 11.12
N TYR A 300 8.21 11.35 11.94
CA TYR A 300 8.67 10.14 12.64
C TYR A 300 8.21 10.06 14.10
N GLY A 301 7.87 11.18 14.74
CA GLY A 301 7.54 11.23 16.17
C GLY A 301 6.36 10.31 16.54
N PRO A 302 5.19 10.48 15.89
CA PRO A 302 4.04 9.60 16.14
C PRO A 302 4.32 8.14 15.77
N ALA A 303 5.08 7.89 14.70
CA ALA A 303 5.47 6.54 14.28
C ALA A 303 6.31 5.83 15.35
N LEU A 304 7.31 6.53 15.92
CA LEU A 304 8.12 5.98 17.01
C LEU A 304 7.29 5.71 18.27
N GLN A 305 6.33 6.58 18.59
CA GLN A 305 5.42 6.36 19.72
C GLN A 305 4.56 5.10 19.50
N MET A 306 4.03 4.91 18.28
CA MET A 306 3.27 3.73 17.92
C MET A 306 4.07 2.44 18.06
N VAL A 307 5.32 2.41 17.57
CA VAL A 307 6.19 1.23 17.69
C VAL A 307 6.34 0.76 19.13
N THR A 308 6.41 1.67 20.11
CA THR A 308 6.49 1.28 21.54
C THR A 308 5.24 0.58 22.08
N LYS A 309 4.12 0.62 21.34
CA LYS A 309 2.81 0.09 21.76
C LYS A 309 2.35 -1.08 20.89
N MET A 310 2.98 -1.30 19.74
CA MET A 310 2.49 -2.22 18.71
C MET A 310 3.02 -3.66 18.80
N ASP A 311 3.79 -4.04 19.82
CA ASP A 311 4.37 -5.39 19.94
C ASP A 311 3.33 -6.55 19.92
N HIS A 312 2.03 -6.24 20.02
CA HIS A 312 0.91 -7.17 19.96
C HIS A 312 0.27 -7.31 18.57
N VAL A 313 0.46 -6.34 17.68
CA VAL A 313 -0.02 -6.36 16.29
C VAL A 313 0.68 -7.50 15.53
N GLY A 314 -0.04 -8.24 14.71
CA GLY A 314 0.51 -9.33 13.89
C GLY A 314 0.73 -10.65 14.63
N ARG A 315 0.54 -10.70 15.95
CA ARG A 315 0.71 -11.94 16.76
C ARG A 315 -0.23 -13.09 16.36
N ARG A 316 -1.32 -12.78 15.64
CA ARG A 316 -2.30 -13.76 15.18
C ARG A 316 -1.97 -14.31 13.78
N ASP A 317 -1.01 -13.71 13.09
CA ASP A 317 -0.55 -14.17 11.79
C ASP A 317 0.40 -15.36 11.97
N ASP A 318 -0.19 -16.55 12.02
CA ASP A 318 0.56 -17.79 11.95
C ASP A 318 0.72 -18.22 10.48
N ASN A 319 1.89 -17.96 9.92
CA ASN A 319 2.28 -18.36 8.56
C ASN A 319 2.63 -19.84 8.45
N ARG A 320 2.04 -20.69 9.31
CA ARG A 320 2.28 -22.14 9.43
C ARG A 320 3.71 -22.56 9.76
N LEU A 321 4.58 -21.62 10.13
CA LEU A 321 5.89 -21.95 10.69
C LEU A 321 5.78 -22.46 12.14
N SER A 322 4.61 -22.32 12.77
CA SER A 322 4.26 -22.96 14.05
C SER A 322 4.20 -24.49 13.98
N ALA A 323 4.43 -25.12 12.83
CA ALA A 323 4.55 -26.58 12.73
C ALA A 323 5.69 -27.15 13.59
N GLU A 324 6.72 -26.36 13.91
CA GLU A 324 7.74 -26.72 14.92
C GLU A 324 7.31 -26.43 16.38
N TYR A 325 6.25 -25.63 16.58
CA TYR A 325 5.76 -25.15 17.87
C TYR A 325 4.26 -25.45 18.08
N GLY A 326 3.80 -26.64 17.68
CA GLY A 326 2.41 -27.08 17.93
C GLY A 326 2.03 -27.00 19.43
N PRO A 327 0.76 -27.06 19.85
CA PRO A 327 -0.54 -27.08 19.17
C PRO A 327 -1.42 -25.88 19.64
N LEU A 328 -0.84 -24.68 19.74
CA LEU A 328 -1.39 -23.59 20.57
C LEU A 328 -2.37 -22.64 19.88
N LEU A 329 -2.65 -22.81 18.59
CA LEU A 329 -3.54 -21.92 17.84
C LEU A 329 -4.87 -22.61 17.51
N ARG A 330 -5.72 -22.75 18.54
CA ARG A 330 -7.17 -22.92 18.33
C ARG A 330 -7.86 -21.57 18.48
N ARG A 331 -8.68 -21.19 17.48
CA ARG A 331 -9.57 -20.01 17.56
C ARG A 331 -10.66 -20.24 18.61
N ALA A 332 -10.96 -19.21 19.40
CA ALA A 332 -12.04 -19.29 20.38
C ALA A 332 -13.44 -19.12 19.75
N ASN A 333 -13.62 -18.33 18.69
CA ASN A 333 -14.97 -18.03 18.14
C ASN A 333 -14.93 -17.49 16.70
N ASP A 334 -15.18 -18.32 15.69
CA ASP A 334 -15.87 -17.84 14.47
C ASP A 334 -17.39 -17.75 14.77
N PRO A 335 -18.18 -16.86 14.17
CA PRO A 335 -18.14 -15.38 14.10
C PRO A 335 -19.20 -14.74 15.05
N PRO A 336 -19.38 -13.40 15.06
CA PRO A 336 -20.43 -12.84 14.18
C PRO A 336 -20.03 -11.56 13.42
N ARG A 337 -20.70 -11.40 12.27
CA ARG A 337 -20.76 -10.21 11.42
C ARG A 337 -21.31 -9.00 12.19
N HIS A 338 -20.58 -7.89 12.21
CA HIS A 338 -21.06 -6.52 11.90
C HIS A 338 -19.96 -5.50 12.24
N VAL A 339 -19.52 -4.74 11.23
CA VAL A 339 -18.74 -3.50 11.42
C VAL A 339 -19.71 -2.32 11.27
N PRO A 340 -19.87 -1.44 12.27
CA PRO A 340 -20.66 -0.22 12.15
C PRO A 340 -19.99 0.76 11.18
N GLY A 341 -20.68 1.14 10.09
CA GLY A 341 -20.19 2.15 9.13
C GLY A 341 -20.62 1.97 7.66
N PHE A 342 -21.15 0.80 7.28
CA PHE A 342 -21.44 0.43 5.89
C PHE A 342 -22.67 1.10 5.22
N LEU A 343 -23.25 2.15 5.80
CA LEU A 343 -24.44 2.82 5.25
C LEU A 343 -24.19 4.29 4.96
N ALA A 344 -23.18 4.58 4.12
CA ALA A 344 -23.04 5.89 3.50
C ALA A 344 -22.16 5.80 2.25
N ALA A 345 -22.74 5.33 1.13
CA ALA A 345 -22.39 5.74 -0.23
C ALA A 345 -23.11 4.81 -1.23
N GLN A 346 -24.35 5.15 -1.57
CA GLN A 346 -25.00 4.62 -2.77
C GLN A 346 -25.31 5.81 -3.67
N VAL A 347 -24.51 6.02 -4.71
CA VAL A 347 -24.93 6.74 -5.92
C VAL A 347 -24.21 6.11 -7.12
N GLN A 348 -24.98 5.61 -8.08
CA GLN A 348 -24.50 5.27 -9.42
C GLN A 348 -24.22 6.56 -10.19
N GLY A 349 -22.99 6.76 -10.64
CA GLY A 349 -22.60 7.85 -11.52
C GLY A 349 -21.93 7.32 -12.78
N GLN A 350 -22.35 7.79 -13.95
CA GLN A 350 -21.63 7.61 -15.21
C GLN A 350 -20.44 8.58 -15.22
N ALA A 351 -19.24 8.05 -15.47
CA ALA A 351 -17.99 8.80 -15.41
C ALA A 351 -17.85 9.79 -16.59
N GLN A 352 -17.43 11.02 -16.27
CA GLN A 352 -16.83 11.96 -17.20
C GLN A 352 -15.36 12.19 -16.80
N SER A 353 -14.47 12.21 -17.78
CA SER A 353 -13.01 12.24 -17.58
C SER A 353 -12.45 13.65 -17.41
N ARG A 354 -11.56 13.84 -16.44
CA ARG A 354 -10.52 14.89 -16.46
C ARG A 354 -9.19 14.29 -16.01
N ALA A 355 -8.13 14.54 -16.77
CA ALA A 355 -6.78 14.17 -16.41
C ALA A 355 -6.23 15.19 -15.40
N LEU A 356 -5.75 14.71 -14.26
CA LEU A 356 -4.89 15.46 -13.35
C LEU A 356 -3.53 14.77 -13.33
N VAL A 357 -2.48 15.55 -13.56
CA VAL A 357 -1.09 15.10 -13.62
C VAL A 357 -0.61 14.79 -12.19
N ALA A 358 -0.02 13.61 -12.00
CA ALA A 358 0.39 13.11 -10.68
C ALA A 358 1.54 13.92 -10.07
N CYS A 359 1.41 14.23 -8.78
CA CYS A 359 2.31 15.09 -8.01
C CYS A 359 3.44 14.30 -7.31
N THR A 360 4.46 15.01 -6.85
CA THR A 360 5.48 14.47 -5.94
C THR A 360 4.88 14.29 -4.54
N PHE A 361 4.82 13.06 -4.04
CA PHE A 361 4.35 12.76 -2.70
C PHE A 361 5.51 12.38 -1.79
N VAL A 362 5.59 13.00 -0.61
CA VAL A 362 6.43 12.53 0.49
C VAL A 362 5.55 11.71 1.43
N HIS A 363 5.62 10.39 1.31
CA HIS A 363 4.95 9.47 2.22
C HIS A 363 5.99 8.81 3.12
N ALA A 364 5.95 9.06 4.44
CA ALA A 364 6.59 8.12 5.35
C ALA A 364 5.70 6.88 5.49
N TYR A 365 6.04 5.86 4.71
CA TYR A 365 5.46 4.53 4.89
C TYR A 365 5.99 3.93 6.18
N LEU A 366 5.11 3.59 7.10
CA LEU A 366 5.45 2.67 8.18
C LEU A 366 5.52 1.27 7.56
N SER A 367 6.62 0.98 6.87
CA SER A 367 6.95 -0.40 6.48
C SER A 367 7.64 -1.02 7.67
N ILE A 368 6.94 -1.94 8.32
CA ILE A 368 7.46 -2.56 9.52
C ILE A 368 8.18 -3.85 9.15
N ALA A 369 9.52 -3.84 9.23
CA ALA A 369 10.27 -5.08 9.18
C ALA A 369 10.04 -5.89 10.44
N VAL A 370 9.86 -7.20 10.23
CA VAL A 370 10.49 -8.18 11.10
C VAL A 370 11.77 -8.62 10.41
N MET A 371 12.90 -8.40 11.07
CA MET A 371 14.15 -9.00 10.66
C MET A 371 14.04 -10.51 10.85
N VAL A 372 14.44 -11.28 9.84
CA VAL A 372 14.50 -12.76 9.87
C VAL A 372 15.94 -13.21 10.06
#